data_AF-A0A1H6U6R2-F1
#
_entry.id   AF-A0A1H6U6R2-F1
#
_cell.length_a   1.000
_cell.length_b   1.000
_cell.length_c   1.000
_cell.angle_alpha   90.00
_cell.angle_beta   90.00
_cell.angle_gamma   90.00
#
_symmetry.space_group_name_H-M   'P 1'
#
loop_
_entity.id
_entity.type
_entity.pdbx_description
1 polymer ?
#
loop_
_entity_poly.entity_id
_entity_poly.type
_entity_poly.pdbx_seq_one_letter_code
_entity_poly.pdbx_strand_id
1 'polypeptide(L)' 'MKAQDEKVIRKIYAIIQRGNNVEIKGTKDGGIKIFEVKKRIAV' A
#
# COMPACT_ATOMS: atom_id res chain seq x y z
N MET A 1 -0.63 -3.91 18.25
CA MET A 1 -1.08 -3.97 16.84
C MET A 1 -2.19 -4.99 16.73
N LYS A 2 -3.33 -4.66 16.12
CA LYS A 2 -4.37 -5.66 15.87
C LYS A 2 -3.92 -6.57 14.72
N ALA A 3 -4.34 -7.83 14.69
CA ALA A 3 -3.97 -8.79 13.65
C ALA A 3 -4.33 -8.31 12.22
N GLN A 4 -5.31 -7.41 12.10
CA GLN A 4 -5.71 -6.79 10.85
C GLN A 4 -4.69 -5.76 10.33
N ASP A 5 -4.02 -5.03 11.24
CA ASP A 5 -2.99 -4.04 10.90
C ASP A 5 -1.77 -4.73 10.29
N GLU A 6 -1.39 -5.89 10.84
CA GLU A 6 -0.26 -6.67 10.34
C GLU A 6 -0.48 -7.17 8.91
N LYS A 7 -1.70 -7.60 8.58
CA LYS A 7 -2.06 -8.00 7.20
C LYS A 7 -1.92 -6.86 6.21
N VAL A 8 -2.24 -5.63 6.63
CA VAL A 8 -2.10 -4.43 5.80
C VAL A 8 -0.62 -4.11 5.58
N ILE A 9 0.19 -4.12 6.62
CA ILE A 9 1.64 -3.87 6.53
C ILE A 9 2.32 -4.90 5.64
N ARG A 10 1.99 -6.20 5.79
CA ARG A 10 2.55 -7.26 4.94
C ARG A 10 2.24 -7.05 3.45
N LYS A 11 1.04 -6.56 3.11
CA LYS A 11 0.67 -6.23 1.73
C LYS A 11 1.46 -5.05 1.19
N ILE A 12 1.59 -3.97 1.97
CA ILE A 12 2.40 -2.80 1.60
C ILE A 12 3.85 -3.22 1.34
N TYR A 13 4.42 -4.02 2.24
CA TYR A 13 5.79 -4.52 2.13
C TYR A 13 6.00 -5.35 0.86
N ALA A 14 5.07 -6.23 0.53
CA ALA A 14 5.13 -7.04 -0.70
C ALA A 14 5.08 -6.19 -1.99
N ILE A 15 4.33 -5.08 -1.99
CA ILE A 15 4.28 -4.15 -3.13
C ILE A 15 5.62 -3.43 -3.31
N ILE A 16 6.21 -2.94 -2.20
CA ILE A 16 7.51 -2.26 -2.21
C ILE A 16 8.62 -3.22 -2.66
N GLN A 17 8.60 -4.48 -2.20
CA GLN A 17 9.58 -5.51 -2.64
C GLN A 17 9.53 -5.79 -4.14
N ARG A 18 8.38 -5.58 -4.81
CA ARG A 18 8.26 -5.69 -6.27
C ARG A 18 8.82 -4.48 -7.02
N GLY A 19 9.32 -3.46 -6.32
CA GLY A 19 9.78 -2.21 -6.91
C GLY A 19 8.67 -1.24 -7.30
N ASN A 20 7.43 -1.51 -6.85
CA ASN A 20 6.28 -0.65 -7.06
C ASN A 20 6.15 0.37 -5.93
N ASN A 21 5.42 1.46 -6.21
CA ASN A 21 5.09 2.46 -5.22
C ASN A 21 3.75 2.13 -4.57
N VAL A 22 3.53 2.68 -3.37
CA VAL A 22 2.25 2.56 -2.65
C VAL A 22 1.74 3.97 -2.37
N GLU A 23 0.49 4.24 -2.69
CA GLU A 23 -0.20 5.49 -2.38
C GLU A 23 -1.28 5.23 -1.33
N ILE A 24 -1.26 6.01 -0.24
CA ILE A 24 -2.21 5.88 0.87
C ILE A 24 -3.06 7.15 0.91
N LYS A 25 -4.38 7.01 0.78
CA LYS A 25 -5.34 8.12 0.85
C LYS A 25 -6.29 7.94 2.03
N GLY A 26 -6.51 9.01 2.79
CA GLY A 26 -7.60 9.06 3.75
C GLY A 26 -8.96 9.11 3.04
N THR A 27 -9.96 8.43 3.59
CA THR A 27 -11.36 8.57 3.16
C THR A 27 -12.07 9.57 4.07
N LYS A 28 -13.17 10.16 3.56
CA LYS A 28 -13.98 11.12 4.34
C LYS A 28 -14.58 10.49 5.60
N ASP A 29 -14.74 9.17 5.61
CA ASP A 29 -15.27 8.39 6.75
C ASP A 29 -14.21 8.06 7.82
N GLY A 30 -13.00 8.63 7.74
CA GLY A 30 -11.91 8.37 8.69
C GLY A 30 -11.15 7.05 8.45
N GLY A 31 -11.41 6.37 7.33
CA GLY A 31 -10.68 5.19 6.90
C GLY A 31 -9.46 5.51 6.04
N ILE A 32 -8.72 4.47 5.66
CA ILE A 32 -7.59 4.56 4.72
C ILE A 32 -7.83 3.65 3.51
N LYS A 33 -7.50 4.15 2.32
CA LYS A 33 -7.41 3.38 1.07
C LYS A 33 -5.96 3.32 0.62
N ILE A 34 -5.54 2.15 0.18
CA ILE A 34 -4.17 1.86 -0.24
C ILE A 34 -4.21 1.45 -1.70
N PHE A 35 -3.38 2.07 -2.53
CA PHE A 35 -3.27 1.82 -3.95
C PHE A 35 -1.85 1.35 -4.28
N GLU A 36 -1.75 0.28 -5.07
CA GLU A 36 -0.49 -0.11 -5.70
C GLU A 36 -0.29 0.73 -6.96
N VAL A 37 0.79 1.48 -7.00
CA VAL A 37 1.19 2.30 -8.15
C VAL A 37 2.36 1.62 -8.84
N LYS A 38 2.07 0.99 -9.99
CA LYS A 38 3.10 0.32 -10.78
C LYS A 38 4.12 1.34 -11.28
N LYS A 39 5.39 1.13 -10.95
CA LYS A 39 6.47 1.97 -11.47
C LYS A 39 6.72 1.53 -12.91
N ARG A 40 6.26 2.30 -13.90
CA ARG A 40 6.74 2.16 -15.27
C ARG A 40 8.18 2.65 -15.28
N ILE A 41 9.12 1.72 -15.22
CA ILE A 41 10.51 2.01 -15.59
C ILE A 41 10.49 2.02 -17.12
N ALA A 42 10.39 3.21 -17.72
CA ALA A 42 10.74 3.36 -19.12
C ALA A 42 12.26 3.17 -19.18
N VAL A 43 12.68 1.97 -19.59
CA VAL A 43 14.05 1.69 -20.03
C VAL A 43 14.11 2.00 -21.52
#